data_AF-A0A1C5X7D6-F1
#
_entry.id   AF-A0A1C5X7D6-F1
#
_cell.length_a   1.000
_cell.length_b   1.000
_cell.length_c   1.000
_cell.angle_alpha   90.00
_cell.angle_beta   90.00
_cell.angle_gamma   90.00
#
_symmetry.space_group_name_H-M   'P 1'
#
loop_
_entity.id
_entity.type
_entity.pdbx_description
1 polymer ?
#
loop_
_entity_poly.entity_id
_entity_poly.type
_entity_poly.pdbx_seq_one_letter_code
_entity_poly.pdbx_strand_id
1 'polypeptide(L)'
;MKQGEQEAKEILQLKGYIFDNQYYDDNSSKSMPDLKFQGGNYLEVTHTQHNNKIAKSPTQFDRLSIREKTEKLQEISEAQMRFIALDYERNINGSFTEEGKCQFDKDKRLLAKSFNYKDGQPSEFKSDIPVIEADIDNIIAGIRKKEKLHPKGDTDLFIFVLDDEFDCMEHLLKTKERNGVTDYFLRVIEKSPFEKVFICEWDFENQCYIKQNPRLVCYTTIKEQEVSYIDICSYKL
;
A
#
# COMPACT_ATOMS: atom_id res chain seq x y z
N MET A 1 -15.46 -10.00 -14.33
CA MET A 1 -14.66 -8.81 -14.00
C MET A 1 -14.82 -8.51 -12.52
N LYS A 2 -13.73 -8.47 -11.76
CA LYS A 2 -13.75 -8.09 -10.35
C LYS A 2 -14.06 -6.59 -10.22
N GLN A 3 -14.53 -6.15 -9.06
CA GLN A 3 -14.92 -4.74 -8.85
C GLN A 3 -13.77 -3.78 -9.21
N GLY A 4 -12.55 -4.01 -8.71
CA GLY A 4 -11.41 -3.14 -9.02
C GLY A 4 -11.09 -3.03 -10.52
N GLU A 5 -11.22 -4.11 -11.28
CA GLU A 5 -11.01 -4.13 -12.74
C GLU A 5 -12.05 -3.23 -13.44
N GLN A 6 -13.32 -3.34 -13.03
CA GLN A 6 -14.39 -2.50 -13.56
C GLN A 6 -14.14 -1.02 -13.28
N GLU A 7 -13.78 -0.68 -12.05
CA GLU A 7 -13.58 0.71 -11.62
C GLU A 7 -12.35 1.33 -12.30
N ALA A 8 -11.25 0.58 -12.43
CA ALA A 8 -10.07 1.04 -13.20
C ALA A 8 -10.42 1.31 -14.66
N LYS A 9 -11.21 0.43 -15.29
CA LYS A 9 -11.70 0.61 -16.66
C LYS A 9 -12.53 1.89 -16.80
N GLU A 10 -13.51 2.10 -15.93
CA GLU A 10 -14.37 3.29 -15.96
C GLU A 10 -13.56 4.58 -15.74
N ILE A 11 -12.62 4.59 -14.78
CA ILE A 11 -11.71 5.71 -14.52
C ILE A 11 -10.91 6.05 -15.78
N LEU A 12 -10.27 5.07 -16.41
CA LEU A 12 -9.44 5.30 -17.59
C LEU A 12 -10.27 5.69 -18.82
N GLN A 13 -11.49 5.16 -18.97
CA GLN A 13 -12.40 5.60 -20.03
C GLN A 13 -12.77 7.08 -19.89
N LEU A 14 -12.99 7.57 -18.65
CA LEU A 14 -13.18 9.00 -18.38
C LEU A 14 -11.95 9.85 -18.67
N LYS A 15 -10.75 9.26 -18.73
CA LYS A 15 -9.50 9.91 -19.16
C LYS A 15 -9.20 9.71 -20.66
N GLY A 16 -10.12 9.11 -21.42
CA GLY A 16 -10.03 8.97 -22.87
C GLY A 16 -9.40 7.67 -23.37
N TYR A 17 -9.09 6.72 -22.49
CA TYR A 17 -8.61 5.40 -22.91
C TYR A 17 -9.77 4.54 -23.44
N ILE A 18 -9.52 3.80 -24.52
CA ILE A 18 -10.52 2.93 -25.15
C ILE A 18 -10.12 1.47 -24.97
N PHE A 19 -11.05 0.66 -24.47
CA PHE A 19 -10.85 -0.76 -24.18
C PHE A 19 -11.52 -1.65 -25.21
N ASP A 20 -10.89 -2.78 -25.49
CA ASP A 20 -11.46 -3.87 -26.26
C ASP A 20 -12.50 -4.59 -25.40
N ASN A 21 -13.79 -4.38 -25.71
CA ASN A 21 -14.89 -5.02 -24.99
C ASN A 21 -15.09 -6.50 -25.35
N GLN A 22 -14.37 -7.01 -26.36
CA GLN A 22 -14.39 -8.43 -26.71
C GLN A 22 -13.35 -9.23 -25.92
N TYR A 23 -12.39 -8.55 -25.28
CA TYR A 23 -11.43 -9.20 -24.40
C TYR A 23 -12.06 -9.56 -23.05
N TYR A 24 -11.82 -10.80 -22.61
CA TYR A 24 -12.12 -11.26 -21.27
C TYR A 24 -11.05 -12.27 -20.85
N ASP A 25 -10.62 -12.22 -19.59
CA ASP A 25 -9.78 -13.26 -19.00
C ASP A 25 -10.57 -14.57 -18.90
N ASP A 26 -10.23 -15.52 -19.76
CA ASP A 26 -10.83 -16.85 -19.84
C ASP A 26 -10.05 -17.90 -19.02
N ASN A 27 -9.03 -17.49 -18.27
CA ASN A 27 -8.09 -18.36 -17.55
C ASN A 27 -7.38 -19.39 -18.44
N SER A 28 -7.29 -19.14 -19.75
CA SER A 28 -6.58 -20.05 -20.69
C SER A 28 -5.08 -20.14 -20.42
N SER A 29 -4.50 -19.14 -19.75
CA SER A 29 -3.10 -19.16 -19.34
C SER A 29 -2.87 -18.56 -17.96
N LYS A 30 -1.75 -18.91 -17.35
CA LYS A 30 -1.34 -18.38 -16.05
C LYS A 30 -0.95 -16.90 -16.21
N SER A 31 -1.58 -16.02 -15.44
CA SER A 31 -1.32 -14.57 -15.43
C SER A 31 -1.76 -13.86 -16.73
N MET A 32 -2.94 -14.19 -17.24
CA MET A 32 -3.63 -13.35 -18.21
C MET A 32 -3.85 -11.95 -17.62
N PRO A 33 -3.54 -10.88 -18.36
CA PRO A 33 -3.86 -9.52 -17.94
C PRO A 33 -5.38 -9.31 -17.76
N ASP A 34 -5.78 -8.41 -16.87
CA ASP A 34 -7.20 -8.22 -16.57
C ASP A 34 -8.00 -7.57 -17.72
N LEU A 35 -7.38 -6.63 -18.44
CA LEU A 35 -8.02 -5.79 -19.46
C LEU A 35 -7.13 -5.61 -20.70
N LYS A 36 -7.73 -5.15 -21.81
CA LYS A 36 -7.01 -4.86 -23.05
C LYS A 36 -7.44 -3.52 -23.65
N PHE A 37 -6.47 -2.68 -24.01
CA PHE A 37 -6.73 -1.47 -24.77
C PHE A 37 -6.99 -1.79 -26.24
N GLN A 38 -7.80 -0.99 -26.92
CA GLN A 38 -8.02 -1.15 -28.37
C GLN A 38 -6.73 -0.94 -29.19
N GLY A 39 -5.73 -0.24 -28.62
CA GLY A 39 -4.41 -0.02 -29.20
C GLY A 39 -3.42 -1.18 -29.07
N GLY A 40 -3.80 -2.29 -28.43
CA GLY A 40 -3.02 -3.54 -28.41
C GLY A 40 -2.38 -3.90 -27.07
N ASN A 41 -1.95 -2.93 -26.27
CA ASN A 41 -1.42 -3.19 -24.93
C ASN A 41 -2.50 -3.74 -24.00
N TYR A 42 -2.07 -4.61 -23.08
CA TYR A 42 -2.90 -5.08 -21.99
C TYR A 42 -2.81 -4.15 -20.78
N LEU A 43 -3.71 -4.31 -19.82
CA LEU A 43 -3.70 -3.61 -18.56
C LEU A 43 -3.94 -4.61 -17.42
N GLU A 44 -3.00 -4.67 -16.49
CA GLU A 44 -3.11 -5.43 -15.25
C GLU A 44 -3.61 -4.50 -14.15
N VAL A 45 -4.63 -4.93 -13.40
CA VAL A 45 -5.20 -4.17 -12.29
C VAL A 45 -4.80 -4.82 -10.98
N THR A 46 -4.29 -4.02 -10.06
CA THR A 46 -3.90 -4.49 -8.73
C THR A 46 -4.25 -3.47 -7.67
N HIS A 47 -4.12 -3.91 -6.43
CA HIS A 47 -4.10 -3.03 -5.29
C HIS A 47 -2.84 -3.26 -4.47
N THR A 48 -2.48 -2.29 -3.65
CA THR A 48 -1.53 -2.52 -2.55
C THR A 48 -2.07 -3.57 -1.58
N GLN A 49 -1.20 -4.07 -0.71
CA GLN A 49 -1.55 -5.17 0.20
C GLN A 49 -2.69 -4.81 1.15
N HIS A 50 -2.88 -3.53 1.45
CA HIS A 50 -3.89 -3.00 2.36
C HIS A 50 -5.31 -3.13 1.84
N ASN A 51 -5.53 -2.89 0.55
CA ASN A 51 -6.85 -2.95 -0.08
C ASN A 51 -7.45 -4.36 -0.15
N ASN A 52 -6.64 -5.42 -0.08
CA ASN A 52 -7.11 -6.81 -0.18
C ASN A 52 -7.47 -7.45 1.17
N LYS A 53 -7.19 -6.79 2.30
CA LYS A 53 -7.28 -7.37 3.65
C LYS A 53 -8.00 -6.48 4.66
N ILE A 54 -8.77 -5.52 4.19
CA ILE A 54 -9.51 -4.62 5.07
C ILE A 54 -10.52 -5.42 5.89
N ALA A 55 -10.51 -5.19 7.21
CA ALA A 55 -11.42 -5.81 8.13
C ALA A 55 -12.86 -5.45 7.74
N LYS A 56 -13.57 -6.38 7.06
CA LYS A 56 -14.99 -6.24 6.69
C LYS A 56 -15.92 -6.21 7.92
N SER A 57 -15.36 -6.16 9.13
CA SER A 57 -16.10 -6.23 10.38
C SER A 57 -15.32 -5.44 11.44
N PRO A 58 -16.02 -4.59 12.23
CA PRO A 58 -15.39 -3.85 13.31
C PRO A 58 -14.62 -4.80 14.23
N THR A 59 -13.35 -4.48 14.48
CA THR A 59 -12.47 -5.15 15.44
C THR A 59 -13.07 -5.04 16.86
N GLN A 60 -12.52 -5.79 17.82
CA GLN A 60 -12.92 -5.61 19.21
C GLN A 60 -12.64 -4.17 19.69
N PHE A 61 -11.57 -3.53 19.19
CA PHE A 61 -11.24 -2.15 19.50
C PHE A 61 -12.27 -1.17 18.93
N ASP A 62 -12.73 -1.39 17.70
CA ASP A 62 -13.71 -0.50 17.05
C ASP A 62 -15.04 -0.41 17.81
N ARG A 63 -15.39 -1.49 18.52
CA ARG A 63 -16.63 -1.61 19.33
C ARG A 63 -16.53 -0.96 20.70
N LEU A 64 -15.35 -0.53 21.13
CA LEU A 64 -15.17 0.18 22.40
C LEU A 64 -15.75 1.59 22.34
N SER A 65 -16.18 2.11 23.48
CA SER A 65 -16.51 3.53 23.62
C SER A 65 -15.27 4.41 23.40
N ILE A 66 -15.47 5.68 23.08
CA ILE A 66 -14.36 6.64 22.88
C ILE A 66 -13.42 6.66 24.09
N ARG A 67 -13.99 6.66 25.31
CA ARG A 67 -13.22 6.64 26.55
C ARG A 67 -12.34 5.39 26.66
N GLU A 68 -12.90 4.21 26.41
CA GLU A 68 -12.16 2.94 26.45
C GLU A 68 -11.08 2.87 25.36
N LYS A 69 -11.35 3.45 24.18
CA LYS A 69 -10.34 3.58 23.11
C LYS A 69 -9.18 4.44 23.58
N THR A 70 -9.45 5.60 24.17
CA THR A 70 -8.40 6.51 24.67
C THR A 70 -7.58 5.86 25.78
N GLU A 71 -8.22 5.24 26.76
CA GLU A 71 -7.53 4.56 27.87
C GLU A 71 -6.61 3.43 27.34
N LYS A 72 -7.10 2.64 26.37
CA LYS A 72 -6.33 1.55 25.77
C LYS A 72 -5.16 2.07 24.91
N LEU A 73 -5.36 3.14 24.13
CA LEU A 73 -4.28 3.76 23.36
C LEU A 73 -3.19 4.34 24.26
N GLN A 74 -3.58 4.93 25.39
CA GLN A 74 -2.63 5.43 26.37
C GLN A 74 -1.81 4.30 27.01
N GLU A 75 -2.46 3.21 27.46
CA GLU A 75 -1.77 2.05 28.02
C GLU A 75 -0.75 1.46 27.02
N ILE A 76 -1.12 1.38 25.74
CA ILE A 76 -0.26 0.87 24.67
C ILE A 76 0.92 1.81 24.42
N SER A 77 0.69 3.12 24.36
CA SER A 77 1.75 4.12 24.16
C SER A 77 2.78 4.07 25.29
N GLU A 78 2.33 4.01 26.54
CA GLU A 78 3.21 3.90 27.70
C GLU A 78 4.02 2.58 27.70
N ALA A 79 3.37 1.46 27.34
CA ALA A 79 4.06 0.18 27.19
C ALA A 79 5.11 0.21 26.07
N GLN A 80 4.82 0.84 24.93
CA GLN A 80 5.75 0.96 23.82
C GLN A 80 6.98 1.79 24.18
N MET A 81 6.78 2.93 24.87
CA MET A 81 7.88 3.78 25.34
C MET A 81 8.83 2.99 26.28
N ARG A 82 8.27 2.28 27.28
CA ARG A 82 9.07 1.42 28.17
C ARG A 82 9.81 0.33 27.40
N PHE A 83 9.13 -0.32 26.46
CA PHE A 83 9.70 -1.43 25.70
C PHE A 83 10.88 -1.01 24.82
N ILE A 84 10.76 0.12 24.11
CA ILE A 84 11.83 0.68 23.27
C ILE A 84 13.02 1.14 24.11
N ALA A 85 12.75 1.82 25.23
CA ALA A 85 13.81 2.30 26.13
C ALA A 85 14.45 1.18 26.97
N LEU A 86 13.89 -0.03 26.96
CA LEU A 86 14.21 -1.12 27.90
C LEU A 86 14.13 -0.67 29.37
N ASP A 87 13.20 0.25 29.66
CA ASP A 87 12.99 0.91 30.94
C ASP A 87 12.16 0.02 31.88
N TYR A 88 12.83 -0.98 32.43
CA TYR A 88 12.28 -1.94 33.38
C TYR A 88 13.22 -2.06 34.57
N GLU A 89 12.65 -2.39 35.73
CA GLU A 89 13.43 -2.53 36.96
C GLU A 89 14.47 -3.66 36.84
N ARG A 90 15.70 -3.36 37.28
CA ARG A 90 16.85 -4.24 37.16
C ARG A 90 17.61 -4.32 38.48
N ASN A 91 18.15 -5.51 38.72
CA ASN A 91 19.15 -5.73 39.74
C ASN A 91 20.46 -5.03 39.39
N ILE A 92 21.34 -4.87 40.37
CA ILE A 92 22.67 -4.26 40.21
C ILE A 92 23.52 -4.96 39.13
N ASN A 93 23.30 -6.27 38.93
CA ASN A 93 23.98 -7.06 37.90
C ASN A 93 23.39 -6.89 36.47
N GLY A 94 22.40 -6.00 36.31
CA GLY A 94 21.74 -5.71 35.03
C GLY A 94 20.62 -6.68 34.63
N SER A 95 20.39 -7.77 35.37
CA SER A 95 19.24 -8.66 35.13
C SER A 95 17.94 -8.02 35.60
N PHE A 96 16.80 -8.39 35.03
CA PHE A 96 15.50 -7.94 35.54
C PHE A 96 15.27 -8.38 36.98
N THR A 97 14.64 -7.52 37.78
CA THR A 97 13.98 -7.94 39.03
C THR A 97 12.75 -8.80 38.71
N GLU A 98 12.12 -9.39 39.73
CA GLU A 98 10.86 -10.13 39.52
C GLU A 98 9.76 -9.19 39.00
N GLU A 99 9.66 -8.01 39.58
CA GLU A 99 8.73 -6.94 39.19
C GLU A 99 9.03 -6.43 37.77
N GLY A 100 10.30 -6.13 37.48
CA GLY A 100 10.74 -5.67 36.17
C GLY A 100 10.48 -6.71 35.08
N LYS A 101 10.70 -8.00 35.37
CA LYS A 101 10.39 -9.10 34.46
C LYS A 101 8.89 -9.26 34.25
N CYS A 102 8.10 -9.17 35.33
CA CYS A 102 6.64 -9.26 35.25
C CYS A 102 6.06 -8.14 34.37
N GLN A 103 6.53 -6.91 34.54
CA GLN A 103 6.11 -5.76 33.74
C GLN A 103 6.58 -5.90 32.28
N PHE A 104 7.80 -6.35 32.03
CA PHE A 104 8.30 -6.65 30.69
C PHE A 104 7.42 -7.69 29.97
N ASP A 105 7.10 -8.80 30.63
CA ASP A 105 6.26 -9.85 30.05
C ASP A 105 4.80 -9.39 29.87
N LYS A 106 4.31 -8.45 30.69
CA LYS A 106 3.00 -7.80 30.52
C LYS A 106 2.99 -6.90 29.30
N ASP A 107 3.94 -5.97 29.19
CA ASP A 107 4.04 -5.03 28.07
C ASP A 107 4.25 -5.79 26.75
N LYS A 108 5.14 -6.80 26.74
CA LYS A 108 5.36 -7.66 25.58
C LYS A 108 4.08 -8.33 25.09
N ARG A 109 3.25 -8.87 26.00
CA ARG A 109 1.96 -9.48 25.65
C ARG A 109 0.95 -8.45 25.16
N LEU A 110 0.90 -7.27 25.79
CA LEU A 110 0.02 -6.18 25.38
C LEU A 110 0.36 -5.70 23.96
N LEU A 111 1.63 -5.43 23.67
CA LEU A 111 2.10 -4.99 22.35
C LEU A 111 1.91 -6.09 21.30
N ALA A 112 2.21 -7.35 21.65
CA ALA A 112 1.96 -8.49 20.77
C ALA A 112 0.47 -8.65 20.43
N LYS A 113 -0.44 -8.43 21.39
CA LYS A 113 -1.88 -8.48 21.12
C LYS A 113 -2.37 -7.27 20.32
N SER A 114 -1.88 -6.08 20.68
CA SER A 114 -2.35 -4.81 20.14
C SER A 114 -1.93 -4.60 18.69
N PHE A 115 -0.73 -5.07 18.31
CA PHE A 115 -0.16 -4.91 16.97
C PHE A 115 0.04 -6.25 16.22
N ASN A 116 -0.36 -7.38 16.81
CA ASN A 116 -0.01 -8.73 16.33
C ASN A 116 1.50 -8.88 16.02
N TYR A 117 2.32 -8.39 16.95
CA TYR A 117 3.78 -8.41 16.87
C TYR A 117 4.28 -9.86 16.98
N LYS A 118 4.48 -10.52 15.84
CA LYS A 118 5.12 -11.85 15.77
C LYS A 118 6.51 -11.68 15.18
N ASP A 119 7.51 -12.28 15.81
CA ASP A 119 8.89 -12.35 15.32
C ASP A 119 9.52 -10.99 14.95
N GLY A 120 9.13 -9.91 15.64
CA GLY A 120 9.70 -8.58 15.43
C GLY A 120 8.98 -7.72 14.40
N GLN A 121 7.89 -8.18 13.78
CA GLN A 121 7.11 -7.39 12.82
C GLN A 121 5.64 -7.28 13.27
N PRO A 122 5.07 -6.06 13.29
CA PRO A 122 3.64 -5.88 13.48
C PRO A 122 2.88 -6.50 12.30
N SER A 123 1.68 -6.99 12.54
CA SER A 123 0.80 -7.53 11.51
C SER A 123 -0.53 -6.80 11.55
N GLU A 124 -0.70 -5.92 10.58
CA GLU A 124 -1.76 -4.93 10.45
C GLU A 124 -3.18 -5.52 10.43
N PHE A 125 -3.34 -6.77 9.99
CA PHE A 125 -4.67 -7.37 9.72
C PHE A 125 -5.13 -8.39 10.76
N LYS A 126 -4.34 -8.63 11.80
CA LYS A 126 -4.62 -9.64 12.83
C LYS A 126 -4.49 -9.08 14.25
N SER A 127 -4.40 -7.77 14.36
CA SER A 127 -4.18 -7.06 15.60
C SER A 127 -5.49 -6.49 16.16
N ASP A 128 -5.54 -6.31 17.48
CA ASP A 128 -6.67 -5.63 18.12
C ASP A 128 -6.78 -4.18 17.64
N ILE A 129 -5.64 -3.54 17.35
CA ILE A 129 -5.54 -2.20 16.78
C ILE A 129 -4.74 -2.30 15.48
N PRO A 130 -5.40 -2.40 14.32
CA PRO A 130 -4.71 -2.38 13.04
C PRO A 130 -4.00 -1.03 12.90
N VAL A 131 -2.67 -1.06 12.93
CA VAL A 131 -1.86 0.07 12.45
C VAL A 131 -1.60 -0.23 11.00
N ILE A 132 -2.09 0.63 10.12
CA ILE A 132 -1.83 0.55 8.68
C ILE A 132 -0.59 1.39 8.41
N GLU A 133 0.49 0.76 7.95
CA GLU A 133 1.72 1.44 7.60
C GLU A 133 1.68 1.83 6.12
N ALA A 134 1.17 3.03 5.86
CA ALA A 134 1.09 3.60 4.53
C ALA A 134 2.45 4.17 4.09
N ASP A 135 3.23 3.34 3.39
CA ASP A 135 4.53 3.69 2.79
C ASP A 135 4.52 3.49 1.25
N ILE A 136 5.33 4.28 0.56
CA ILE A 136 5.79 4.10 -0.84
C ILE A 136 6.23 2.67 -1.12
N ASP A 137 6.88 2.01 -0.15
CA ASP A 137 7.36 0.64 -0.30
C ASP A 137 6.22 -0.35 -0.63
N ASN A 138 4.99 -0.06 -0.22
CA ASN A 138 3.82 -0.87 -0.57
C ASN A 138 3.48 -0.78 -2.06
N ILE A 139 3.60 0.41 -2.63
CA ILE A 139 3.43 0.66 -4.07
C ILE A 139 4.53 -0.08 -4.84
N ILE A 140 5.80 0.05 -4.39
CA ILE A 140 6.96 -0.64 -4.97
C ILE A 140 6.76 -2.16 -4.94
N ALA A 141 6.29 -2.71 -3.82
CA ALA A 141 6.00 -4.13 -3.68
C ALA A 141 4.89 -4.58 -4.64
N GLY A 142 3.85 -3.76 -4.81
CA GLY A 142 2.79 -3.98 -5.80
C GLY A 142 3.33 -4.08 -7.24
N ILE A 143 4.17 -3.12 -7.64
CA ILE A 143 4.81 -3.08 -8.96
C ILE A 143 5.68 -4.33 -9.18
N ARG A 144 6.60 -4.62 -8.25
CA ARG A 144 7.53 -5.77 -8.35
C ARG A 144 6.81 -7.12 -8.38
N LYS A 145 5.68 -7.24 -7.68
CA LYS A 145 4.88 -8.45 -7.69
C LYS A 145 4.32 -8.71 -9.08
N LYS A 146 3.85 -7.67 -9.76
CA LYS A 146 3.26 -7.78 -11.11
C LYS A 146 4.31 -7.86 -12.21
N GLU A 147 5.47 -7.21 -12.05
CA GLU A 147 6.62 -7.35 -12.95
C GLU A 147 6.98 -8.83 -13.19
N LYS A 148 6.99 -9.65 -12.13
CA LYS A 148 7.27 -11.10 -12.23
C LYS A 148 6.23 -11.86 -13.06
N LEU A 149 5.01 -11.34 -13.19
CA LEU A 149 3.92 -11.97 -13.93
C LEU A 149 3.88 -11.49 -15.39
N HIS A 150 4.30 -10.25 -15.66
CA HIS A 150 4.24 -9.61 -16.98
C HIS A 150 5.61 -9.09 -17.47
N PRO A 151 6.62 -9.96 -17.66
CA PRO A 151 7.98 -9.52 -18.00
C PRO A 151 8.15 -9.04 -19.46
N LYS A 152 7.14 -9.20 -20.32
CA LYS A 152 7.24 -8.96 -21.76
C LYS A 152 7.09 -7.49 -22.17
N GLY A 153 6.55 -6.65 -21.28
CA GLY A 153 6.31 -5.23 -21.54
C GLY A 153 5.21 -4.92 -22.55
N ASP A 154 4.30 -5.86 -22.78
CA ASP A 154 3.06 -5.70 -23.54
C ASP A 154 1.85 -5.35 -22.65
N THR A 155 2.11 -5.14 -21.36
CA THR A 155 1.11 -4.91 -20.32
C THR A 155 1.47 -3.62 -19.60
N ASP A 156 0.48 -2.76 -19.38
CA ASP A 156 0.53 -1.61 -18.48
C ASP A 156 -0.01 -1.99 -17.10
N LEU A 157 0.30 -1.20 -16.07
CA LEU A 157 -0.12 -1.48 -14.68
C LEU A 157 -1.05 -0.38 -14.16
N PHE A 158 -2.17 -0.78 -13.56
CA PHE A 158 -3.02 0.07 -12.75
C PHE A 158 -3.00 -0.40 -11.30
N ILE A 159 -2.58 0.46 -10.37
CA ILE A 159 -2.54 0.16 -8.94
C ILE A 159 -3.45 1.10 -8.16
N PHE A 160 -4.38 0.53 -7.40
CA PHE A 160 -5.10 1.22 -6.35
C PHE A 160 -4.27 1.22 -5.05
N VAL A 161 -4.05 2.40 -4.51
CA VAL A 161 -3.29 2.66 -3.28
C VAL A 161 -4.19 3.32 -2.24
N LEU A 162 -3.83 3.25 -0.96
CA LEU A 162 -4.49 4.04 0.07
C LEU A 162 -4.28 5.54 -0.16
N ASP A 163 -5.18 6.35 0.37
CA ASP A 163 -5.06 7.81 0.47
C ASP A 163 -3.72 8.24 1.10
N ASP A 164 -3.33 7.67 2.23
CA ASP A 164 -2.06 7.96 2.89
C ASP A 164 -0.84 7.53 2.04
N GLU A 165 -0.92 6.38 1.35
CA GLU A 165 0.14 5.93 0.43
C GLU A 165 0.28 6.89 -0.76
N PHE A 166 -0.86 7.39 -1.26
CA PHE A 166 -0.91 8.38 -2.33
C PHE A 166 -0.33 9.72 -1.87
N ASP A 167 -0.65 10.16 -0.65
CA ASP A 167 -0.12 11.39 -0.04
C ASP A 167 1.41 11.32 0.09
N CYS A 168 1.94 10.20 0.57
CA CYS A 168 3.38 9.93 0.62
C CYS A 168 4.01 10.06 -0.78
N MET A 169 3.41 9.47 -1.80
CA MET A 169 3.85 9.59 -3.19
C MET A 169 3.81 11.02 -3.72
N GLU A 170 2.68 11.73 -3.56
CA GLU A 170 2.56 13.12 -4.00
C GLU A 170 3.57 14.04 -3.28
N HIS A 171 3.86 13.77 -2.01
CA HIS A 171 4.86 14.51 -1.26
C HIS A 171 6.26 14.31 -1.86
N LEU A 172 6.66 13.06 -2.15
CA LEU A 172 7.94 12.76 -2.80
C LEU A 172 8.11 13.45 -4.16
N LEU A 173 7.02 13.62 -4.92
CA LEU A 173 7.03 14.32 -6.21
C LEU A 173 7.16 15.85 -6.06
N LYS A 174 6.59 16.42 -5.00
CA LYS A 174 6.59 17.88 -4.77
C LYS A 174 7.90 18.38 -4.17
N THR A 175 8.63 17.54 -3.45
CA THR A 175 9.94 17.90 -2.91
C THR A 175 10.94 18.09 -4.05
N LYS A 176 11.45 19.31 -4.21
CA LYS A 176 12.51 19.64 -5.20
C LYS A 176 13.83 18.92 -4.93
N GLU A 177 14.00 18.38 -3.73
CA GLU A 177 15.15 17.59 -3.36
C GLU A 177 14.92 16.15 -3.80
N ARG A 178 15.58 15.74 -4.89
CA ARG A 178 15.76 14.32 -5.19
C ARG A 178 16.58 13.70 -4.06
N ASN A 179 15.87 13.07 -3.12
CA ASN A 179 16.49 12.23 -2.10
C ASN A 179 16.58 10.79 -2.63
N GLY A 180 17.33 9.94 -1.92
CA GLY A 180 17.53 8.55 -2.33
C GLY A 180 16.24 7.74 -2.45
N VAL A 181 15.17 8.13 -1.75
CA VAL A 181 13.86 7.46 -1.79
C VAL A 181 13.12 7.80 -3.09
N THR A 182 13.04 9.09 -3.46
CA THR A 182 12.44 9.51 -4.74
C THR A 182 13.15 8.90 -5.94
N ASP A 183 14.49 8.91 -5.95
CA ASP A 183 15.28 8.30 -7.02
C ASP A 183 15.08 6.78 -7.10
N TYR A 184 14.96 6.11 -5.95
CA TYR A 184 14.71 4.67 -5.92
C TYR A 184 13.32 4.33 -6.44
N PHE A 185 12.29 5.07 -6.02
CA PHE A 185 10.91 4.88 -6.49
C PHE A 185 10.80 5.06 -8.01
N LEU A 186 11.32 6.17 -8.55
CA LEU A 186 11.32 6.43 -9.99
C LEU A 186 12.11 5.35 -10.75
N ARG A 187 13.27 4.92 -10.23
CA ARG A 187 14.06 3.84 -10.84
C ARG A 187 13.32 2.51 -10.87
N VAL A 188 12.49 2.21 -9.86
CA VAL A 188 11.65 1.00 -9.87
C VAL A 188 10.65 1.06 -11.03
N ILE A 189 10.00 2.20 -11.23
CA ILE A 189 9.05 2.39 -12.34
C ILE A 189 9.78 2.30 -13.68
N GLU A 190 10.89 3.03 -13.85
CA GLU A 190 11.68 3.09 -15.08
C GLU A 190 12.18 1.71 -15.53
N LYS A 191 12.61 0.89 -14.57
CA LYS A 191 13.12 -0.46 -14.84
C LYS A 191 12.03 -1.52 -14.96
N SER A 192 10.79 -1.19 -14.57
CA SER A 192 9.68 -2.11 -14.70
C SER A 192 9.36 -2.37 -16.18
N PRO A 193 8.76 -3.52 -16.52
CA PRO A 193 8.36 -3.82 -17.89
C PRO A 193 7.17 -2.96 -18.37
N PHE A 194 6.48 -2.27 -17.46
CA PHE A 194 5.28 -1.50 -17.76
C PHE A 194 5.64 -0.18 -18.47
N GLU A 195 5.05 0.06 -19.64
CA GLU A 195 5.18 1.36 -20.31
C GLU A 195 4.46 2.44 -19.50
N LYS A 196 3.23 2.13 -19.04
CA LYS A 196 2.44 3.00 -18.18
C LYS A 196 2.18 2.37 -16.82
N VAL A 197 2.41 3.14 -15.76
CA VAL A 197 2.01 2.80 -14.39
C VAL A 197 1.05 3.88 -13.90
N PHE A 198 -0.22 3.51 -13.78
CA PHE A 198 -1.29 4.32 -13.22
C PHE A 198 -1.39 4.04 -11.72
N ILE A 199 -1.24 5.07 -10.90
CA ILE A 199 -1.40 5.01 -9.45
C ILE A 199 -2.64 5.83 -9.10
N CYS A 200 -3.65 5.17 -8.56
CA CYS A 200 -4.94 5.76 -8.24
C CYS A 200 -5.24 5.60 -6.75
N GLU A 201 -5.66 6.69 -6.12
CA GLU A 201 -6.21 6.63 -4.77
C GLU A 201 -7.46 5.76 -4.73
N TRP A 202 -7.56 4.99 -3.65
CA TRP A 202 -8.76 4.34 -3.19
C TRP A 202 -9.15 4.94 -1.84
N ASP A 203 -10.39 5.41 -1.73
CA ASP A 203 -10.88 6.11 -0.54
C ASP A 203 -11.07 5.09 0.59
N PHE A 204 -10.10 5.08 1.51
CA PHE A 204 -10.07 4.14 2.62
C PHE A 204 -11.16 4.43 3.63
N GLU A 205 -11.40 5.70 3.96
CA GLU A 205 -12.43 6.08 4.94
C GLU A 205 -13.84 5.62 4.51
N ASN A 206 -14.18 5.83 3.24
CA ASN A 206 -15.49 5.49 2.69
C ASN A 206 -15.53 4.13 1.99
N GLN A 207 -14.40 3.42 1.93
CA GLN A 207 -14.25 2.11 1.30
C GLN A 207 -14.70 2.08 -0.17
N CYS A 208 -14.34 3.12 -0.93
CA CYS A 208 -14.90 3.33 -2.27
C CYS A 208 -13.89 3.79 -3.33
N TYR A 209 -14.27 3.64 -4.61
CA TYR A 209 -13.48 4.09 -5.75
C TYR A 209 -14.04 5.43 -6.25
N ILE A 210 -13.18 6.46 -6.29
CA ILE A 210 -13.57 7.79 -6.79
C ILE A 210 -13.42 7.79 -8.31
N LYS A 211 -14.51 7.96 -9.07
CA LYS A 211 -14.50 7.84 -10.53
C LYS A 211 -14.44 9.16 -11.29
N GLN A 212 -15.25 10.13 -10.88
CA GLN A 212 -15.44 11.36 -11.65
C GLN A 212 -14.23 12.29 -11.53
N ASN A 213 -13.55 12.28 -10.38
CA ASN A 213 -12.34 13.06 -10.13
C ASN A 213 -11.34 12.30 -9.24
N PRO A 214 -10.82 11.15 -9.72
CA PRO A 214 -9.84 10.38 -8.97
C PRO A 214 -8.57 11.18 -8.79
N ARG A 215 -7.93 11.02 -7.63
CA ARG A 215 -6.50 11.30 -7.52
C ARG A 215 -5.75 10.19 -8.27
N LEU A 216 -5.26 10.54 -9.46
CA LEU A 216 -4.61 9.62 -10.39
C LEU A 216 -3.33 10.26 -10.94
N VAL A 217 -2.22 9.53 -10.79
CA VAL A 217 -0.94 9.85 -11.43
C VAL A 217 -0.60 8.75 -12.42
N CYS A 218 -0.22 9.12 -13.64
CA CYS A 218 0.31 8.19 -14.63
C CYS A 218 1.79 8.48 -14.86
N TYR A 219 2.60 7.46 -14.67
CA TYR A 219 4.00 7.45 -15.07
C TYR A 219 4.12 6.77 -16.43
N THR A 220 4.71 7.44 -17.40
CA THR A 220 4.98 6.88 -18.72
C THR A 220 6.49 6.79 -18.92
N THR A 221 6.99 5.56 -19.09
CA THR A 221 8.41 5.33 -19.42
C THR A 221 8.61 5.50 -20.91
N ILE A 222 9.32 6.55 -21.30
CA ILE A 222 9.66 6.84 -22.69
C ILE A 222 11.07 6.34 -22.94
N LYS A 223 11.24 5.49 -23.97
CA LYS A 223 12.53 4.94 -24.39
C LYS A 223 12.93 5.59 -25.70
N GLU A 224 13.91 6.49 -25.65
CA GLU A 224 14.50 7.13 -26.83
C GLU A 224 15.96 6.70 -26.96
N GLN A 225 16.26 5.90 -27.99
CA GLN A 225 17.60 5.39 -28.25
C GLN A 225 18.17 4.60 -27.04
N GLU A 226 19.25 5.08 -26.42
CA GLU A 226 19.89 4.49 -25.23
C GLU A 226 19.45 5.15 -23.90
N VAL A 227 18.49 6.09 -23.94
CA VAL A 227 18.06 6.86 -22.77
C VAL A 227 16.59 6.57 -22.47
N SER A 228 16.29 6.24 -21.22
CA SER A 228 14.94 6.17 -20.67
C SER A 228 14.68 7.38 -19.78
N TYR A 229 13.47 7.93 -19.86
CA TYR A 229 12.99 8.93 -18.92
C TYR A 229 11.51 8.71 -18.61
N ILE A 230 11.05 9.30 -17.51
CA ILE A 230 9.68 9.16 -17.02
C ILE A 230 8.96 10.50 -17.23
N ASP A 231 7.86 10.45 -17.97
CA ASP A 231 6.88 11.53 -18.00
C ASP A 231 5.79 11.28 -16.94
N ILE A 232 5.40 12.34 -16.23
CA ILE A 232 4.47 12.25 -15.09
C ILE A 232 3.26 13.14 -15.37
N CYS A 233 2.12 12.50 -15.61
CA CYS A 233 0.85 13.18 -15.82
C CYS A 233 -0.04 13.03 -14.58
N SER A 234 -0.36 14.16 -13.93
CA SER A 234 -1.37 14.20 -12.86
C SER A 234 -2.73 14.56 -13.44
N TYR A 235 -3.73 13.71 -13.23
CA TYR A 235 -5.09 13.98 -13.68
C TYR A 235 -5.87 14.66 -12.56
N LYS A 236 -5.90 15.99 -12.54
CA LYS A 236 -6.87 16.78 -11.78
C LYS A 236 -7.77 17.47 -12.81
N LEU A 237 -9.09 17.30 -12.70
CA LEU A 237 -10.03 18.13 -13.46
C LEU A 237 -10.02 19.56 -12.94
#